data_AF-A0A7K3DRL5-F1
#
_entry.id   AF-A0A7K3DRL5-F1
#
_cell.length_a   1.000
_cell.length_b   1.000
_cell.length_c   1.000
_cell.angle_alpha   90.00
_cell.angle_beta   90.00
_cell.angle_gamma   90.00
#
_symmetry.space_group_name_H-M   'P 1'
#
loop_
_entity.id
_entity.type
_entity.pdbx_description
1 polymer ?
#
loop_
_entity_poly.entity_id
_entity_poly.type
_entity_poly.pdbx_seq_one_letter_code
_entity_poly.pdbx_strand_id
1 'polypeptide(L)'
;MGGVSLGQVLDSLGGTLLDVVSGDPERVPLVGGVVIHDEGDMSPVPAGSVVLGVGVQESGALVDLLKKLDGRAGALVVKAPVSDAVRAAAAGAESAVVVLAAAPGASWVQLAVMIRSVLRDDGAHVLGDGVVEGGTGTDLFSLANAIAGRLDAPVTIEDRYFQVLAFSRHQGRADAARVRTVLGREVPPHYAELLAERGVLQELYRSEEPIHIGAVELGDGDAALPRAAMAVRAGDELLGSVWAAVHEPLSPPRRDALVDAARLVALHLLRLRAGADSERRLRADLLGRALEGGPEARAALDRLGLVGRQVVVLALAVVDRPAASESLLSRTSREAERHRVADGFAVHLAALH
;
A
#
# COMPACT_ATOMS: atom_id res chain seq x y z
N MET A 1 10.37 -20.26 9.50
CA MET A 1 9.33 -19.25 9.23
C MET A 1 9.76 -18.01 9.98
N GLY A 2 10.14 -16.95 9.27
CA GLY A 2 10.33 -15.64 9.89
C GLY A 2 8.96 -15.10 10.30
N GLY A 3 8.89 -14.40 11.42
CA GLY A 3 7.67 -13.80 11.92
C GLY A 3 8.07 -12.56 12.70
N VAL A 4 7.23 -11.54 12.66
CA VAL A 4 7.48 -10.19 13.17
C VAL A 4 6.66 -10.00 14.44
N SER A 5 7.10 -9.18 15.39
CA SER A 5 6.28 -8.93 16.58
C SER A 5 5.03 -8.12 16.22
N LEU A 6 3.93 -8.30 16.97
CA LEU A 6 2.74 -7.46 16.77
C LEU A 6 3.05 -5.99 17.10
N GLY A 7 3.97 -5.75 18.05
CA GLY A 7 4.53 -4.43 18.35
C GLY A 7 5.14 -3.76 17.11
N GLN A 8 5.92 -4.47 16.30
CA GLN A 8 6.49 -3.94 15.05
C GLN A 8 5.43 -3.63 13.98
N VAL A 9 4.35 -4.43 13.92
CA VAL A 9 3.20 -4.14 13.04
C VAL A 9 2.48 -2.87 13.48
N LEU A 10 2.23 -2.72 14.79
CA LEU A 10 1.63 -1.52 15.37
C LEU A 10 2.57 -0.31 15.32
N ASP A 11 3.86 -0.52 15.39
CA ASP A 11 4.84 0.51 15.15
C ASP A 11 4.68 1.07 13.74
N SER A 12 4.54 0.19 12.75
CA SER A 12 4.46 0.55 11.34
C SER A 12 3.11 1.14 10.94
N LEU A 13 2.01 0.60 11.46
CA LEU A 13 0.63 0.91 11.01
C LEU A 13 -0.26 1.53 12.10
N GLY A 14 0.22 1.56 13.34
CA GLY A 14 -0.53 1.99 14.51
C GLY A 14 -0.96 3.46 14.45
N GLY A 15 -2.12 3.72 15.05
CA GLY A 15 -2.95 4.93 15.18
C GLY A 15 -3.12 5.83 13.96
N THR A 16 -2.64 5.43 12.80
CA THR A 16 -3.16 5.93 11.52
C THR A 16 -4.17 4.94 10.97
N LEU A 17 -3.85 3.64 11.05
CA LEU A 17 -4.70 2.59 10.52
C LEU A 17 -5.20 1.61 11.57
N LEU A 18 -4.45 1.38 12.65
CA LEU A 18 -4.77 0.38 13.67
C LEU A 18 -4.64 0.95 15.09
N ASP A 19 -5.71 0.88 15.87
CA ASP A 19 -5.68 1.23 17.29
C ASP A 19 -5.89 -0.02 18.15
N VAL A 20 -5.20 -0.11 19.28
CA VAL A 20 -5.43 -1.21 20.23
C VAL A 20 -6.77 -1.00 20.95
N VAL A 21 -7.64 -1.99 20.89
CA VAL A 21 -8.94 -2.00 21.58
C VAL A 21 -8.84 -2.75 22.90
N SER A 22 -8.19 -3.92 22.88
CA SER A 22 -8.03 -4.80 24.04
C SER A 22 -6.82 -5.72 23.85
N GLY A 23 -6.21 -6.13 24.97
CA GLY A 23 -5.04 -7.01 25.00
C GLY A 23 -3.70 -6.26 25.04
N ASP A 24 -2.61 -7.03 25.15
CA ASP A 24 -1.24 -6.53 25.24
C ASP A 24 -0.43 -7.00 24.02
N PRO A 25 -0.15 -6.13 23.03
CA PRO A 25 0.59 -6.49 21.82
C PRO A 25 1.99 -7.04 22.07
N GLU A 26 2.64 -6.69 23.18
CA GLU A 26 3.99 -7.15 23.52
C GLU A 26 4.02 -8.60 24.01
N ARG A 27 2.86 -9.16 24.39
CA ARG A 27 2.72 -10.55 24.84
C ARG A 27 2.34 -11.51 23.72
N VAL A 28 2.13 -11.00 22.52
CA VAL A 28 1.72 -11.79 21.36
C VAL A 28 2.96 -12.46 20.74
N PRO A 29 2.95 -13.79 20.51
CA PRO A 29 4.00 -14.47 19.75
C PRO A 29 4.18 -13.87 18.35
N LEU A 30 5.31 -14.14 17.72
CA LEU A 30 5.59 -13.63 16.37
C LEU A 30 4.44 -13.95 15.40
N VAL A 31 3.98 -12.93 14.69
CA VAL A 31 2.96 -13.05 13.66
C VAL A 31 3.64 -13.22 12.30
N GLY A 32 3.10 -14.11 11.46
CA GLY A 32 3.71 -14.48 10.17
C GLY A 32 2.74 -14.46 8.99
N GLY A 33 1.46 -14.18 9.22
CA GLY A 33 0.45 -14.21 8.18
C GLY A 33 -0.70 -13.23 8.40
N VAL A 34 -1.42 -12.95 7.31
CA VAL A 34 -2.69 -12.23 7.34
C VAL A 34 -3.76 -13.09 6.72
N VAL A 35 -4.93 -13.16 7.36
CA VAL A 35 -6.10 -13.91 6.90
C VAL A 35 -7.33 -13.02 6.99
N ILE A 36 -8.22 -13.12 6.00
CA ILE A 36 -9.54 -12.50 6.06
C ILE A 36 -10.51 -13.52 6.65
N HIS A 37 -11.26 -13.14 7.68
CA HIS A 37 -12.31 -13.99 8.21
C HIS A 37 -13.51 -13.98 7.28
N ASP A 38 -13.97 -15.17 6.89
CA ASP A 38 -15.24 -15.44 6.26
C ASP A 38 -15.99 -16.46 7.14
N GLU A 39 -17.28 -16.21 7.40
CA GLU A 39 -18.12 -17.10 8.21
C GLU A 39 -18.39 -18.43 7.50
N GLY A 40 -18.37 -18.45 6.17
CA GLY A 40 -18.56 -19.65 5.35
C GLY A 40 -17.27 -20.43 5.10
N ASP A 41 -16.10 -19.85 5.36
CA ASP A 41 -14.81 -20.50 5.14
C ASP A 41 -14.43 -21.35 6.36
N MET A 42 -14.39 -22.67 6.15
CA MET A 42 -14.01 -23.66 7.16
C MET A 42 -12.50 -23.92 7.22
N SER A 43 -11.71 -23.20 6.40
CA SER A 43 -10.26 -23.36 6.37
C SER A 43 -9.64 -22.98 7.72
N PRO A 44 -8.67 -23.77 8.22
CA PRO A 44 -8.03 -23.48 9.49
C PRO A 44 -7.17 -22.21 9.39
N VAL A 45 -7.33 -21.31 10.35
CA VAL A 45 -6.46 -20.13 10.49
C VAL A 45 -5.05 -20.58 10.89
N PRO A 46 -4.00 -20.24 10.11
CA PRO A 46 -2.63 -20.55 10.46
C PRO A 46 -2.20 -19.91 11.79
N ALA A 47 -1.34 -20.60 12.53
CA ALA A 47 -0.79 -20.07 13.79
C ALA A 47 -0.02 -18.76 13.56
N GLY A 48 -0.14 -17.80 14.48
CA GLY A 48 0.51 -16.49 14.38
C GLY A 48 -0.10 -15.62 13.28
N SER A 49 -1.38 -15.78 12.93
CA SER A 49 -2.03 -14.91 11.95
C SER A 49 -2.58 -13.63 12.58
N VAL A 50 -2.54 -12.54 11.82
CA VAL A 50 -3.39 -11.37 12.01
C VAL A 50 -4.67 -11.58 11.21
N VAL A 51 -5.82 -11.63 11.88
CA VAL A 51 -7.12 -11.93 11.26
C VAL A 51 -7.90 -10.65 11.02
N LEU A 52 -8.42 -10.46 9.82
CA LEU A 52 -9.28 -9.34 9.45
C LEU A 52 -10.74 -9.76 9.61
N GLY A 53 -11.38 -9.32 10.70
CA GLY A 53 -12.77 -9.60 11.05
C GLY A 53 -13.74 -8.73 10.27
N VAL A 54 -13.92 -9.02 8.98
CA VAL A 54 -14.89 -8.30 8.13
C VAL A 54 -16.30 -8.55 8.66
N GLY A 55 -17.09 -7.48 8.83
CA GLY A 55 -18.48 -7.59 9.31
C GLY A 55 -18.65 -7.79 10.82
N VAL A 56 -17.57 -7.96 11.58
CA VAL A 56 -17.63 -8.16 13.04
C VAL A 56 -17.89 -6.83 13.74
N GLN A 57 -19.16 -6.55 14.05
CA GLN A 57 -19.59 -5.32 14.74
C GLN A 57 -20.42 -5.56 16.00
N GLU A 58 -20.88 -6.79 16.22
CA GLU A 58 -21.65 -7.15 17.41
C GLU A 58 -20.77 -7.85 18.44
N SER A 59 -21.03 -7.61 19.72
CA SER A 59 -20.26 -8.20 20.82
C SER A 59 -20.32 -9.72 20.85
N GLY A 60 -21.48 -10.32 20.51
CA GLY A 60 -21.63 -11.78 20.40
C GLY A 60 -20.72 -12.38 19.31
N ALA A 61 -20.81 -11.83 18.10
CA ALA A 61 -19.98 -12.26 16.96
C ALA A 61 -18.49 -12.09 17.26
N LEU A 62 -18.09 -10.99 17.92
CA LEU A 62 -16.71 -10.78 18.35
C LEU A 62 -16.26 -11.89 19.31
N VAL A 63 -17.03 -12.15 20.38
CA VAL A 63 -16.67 -13.13 21.41
C VAL A 63 -16.57 -14.54 20.83
N ASP A 64 -17.48 -14.91 19.94
CA ASP A 64 -17.46 -16.20 19.28
C ASP A 64 -16.25 -16.35 18.35
N LEU A 65 -15.87 -15.28 17.65
CA LEU A 65 -14.67 -15.29 16.83
C LEU A 65 -13.40 -15.36 17.69
N LEU A 66 -13.33 -14.60 18.79
CA LEU A 66 -12.19 -14.65 19.72
C LEU A 66 -11.98 -16.08 20.27
N LYS A 67 -13.04 -16.77 20.67
CA LYS A 67 -12.97 -18.18 21.10
C LYS A 67 -12.44 -19.11 20.00
N LYS A 68 -12.80 -18.89 18.74
CA LYS A 68 -12.30 -19.70 17.60
C LYS A 68 -10.81 -19.46 17.34
N LEU A 69 -10.37 -18.22 17.54
CA LEU A 69 -9.02 -17.75 17.26
C LEU A 69 -8.03 -17.96 18.41
N ASP A 70 -8.53 -18.22 19.62
CA ASP A 70 -7.69 -18.38 20.81
C ASP A 70 -6.64 -19.49 20.64
N GLY A 71 -5.40 -19.18 21.03
CA GLY A 71 -4.24 -20.04 20.82
C GLY A 71 -3.76 -20.20 19.37
N ARG A 72 -4.39 -19.52 18.39
CA ARG A 72 -4.01 -19.60 16.96
C ARG A 72 -3.66 -18.25 16.36
N ALA A 73 -4.49 -17.23 16.54
CA ALA A 73 -4.21 -15.90 16.01
C ALA A 73 -3.45 -15.07 17.03
N GLY A 74 -2.61 -14.15 16.55
CA GLY A 74 -1.99 -13.14 17.40
C GLY A 74 -2.87 -11.90 17.57
N ALA A 75 -3.64 -11.56 16.54
CA ALA A 75 -4.51 -10.39 16.57
C ALA A 75 -5.78 -10.58 15.73
N LEU A 76 -6.85 -9.91 16.14
CA LEU A 76 -8.11 -9.75 15.40
C LEU A 76 -8.33 -8.27 15.13
N VAL A 77 -8.50 -7.91 13.86
CA VAL A 77 -8.77 -6.55 13.43
C VAL A 77 -10.26 -6.39 13.12
N VAL A 78 -10.94 -5.47 13.80
CA VAL A 78 -12.34 -5.07 13.53
C VAL A 78 -12.39 -3.65 12.95
N LYS A 79 -13.51 -3.23 12.37
CA LYS A 79 -13.64 -1.87 11.83
C LYS A 79 -14.09 -0.88 12.92
N ALA A 80 -13.48 0.31 12.94
CA ALA A 80 -13.95 1.45 13.72
C ALA A 80 -15.17 2.13 13.05
N PRO A 81 -16.03 2.85 13.82
CA PRO A 81 -15.97 3.02 15.27
C PRO A 81 -16.34 1.73 16.01
N VAL A 82 -15.60 1.42 17.08
CA VAL A 82 -15.88 0.26 17.93
C VAL A 82 -16.77 0.69 19.09
N SER A 83 -17.96 0.09 19.19
CA SER A 83 -18.94 0.40 20.23
C SER A 83 -18.46 -0.03 21.63
N ASP A 84 -18.96 0.62 22.69
CA ASP A 84 -18.59 0.30 24.07
C ASP A 84 -18.93 -1.15 24.44
N ALA A 85 -20.02 -1.70 23.88
CA ALA A 85 -20.38 -3.10 24.06
C ALA A 85 -19.32 -4.05 23.49
N VAL A 86 -18.76 -3.74 22.31
CA VAL A 86 -17.69 -4.53 21.68
C VAL A 86 -16.38 -4.36 22.46
N ARG A 87 -16.06 -3.16 22.95
CA ARG A 87 -14.87 -2.91 23.79
C ARG A 87 -14.94 -3.70 25.11
N ALA A 88 -16.09 -3.65 25.79
CA ALA A 88 -16.30 -4.40 27.03
C ALA A 88 -16.23 -5.91 26.79
N ALA A 89 -16.80 -6.40 25.68
CA ALA A 89 -16.73 -7.81 25.31
C ALA A 89 -15.29 -8.25 24.99
N ALA A 90 -14.51 -7.44 24.27
CA ALA A 90 -13.10 -7.69 23.99
C ALA A 90 -12.24 -7.74 25.26
N ALA A 91 -12.53 -6.89 26.25
CA ALA A 91 -11.83 -6.88 27.53
C ALA A 91 -12.21 -8.06 28.43
N GLY A 92 -13.48 -8.48 28.40
CA GLY A 92 -13.99 -9.58 29.22
C GLY A 92 -13.79 -10.99 28.66
N ALA A 93 -13.35 -11.13 27.39
CA ALA A 93 -13.22 -12.43 26.73
C ALA A 93 -12.03 -13.29 27.23
N GLU A 94 -11.15 -12.76 28.09
CA GLU A 94 -9.93 -13.43 28.61
C GLU A 94 -9.13 -14.17 27.53
N SER A 95 -9.08 -13.64 26.30
CA SER A 95 -8.36 -14.25 25.17
C SER A 95 -6.95 -13.68 25.04
N ALA A 96 -6.01 -14.51 24.59
CA ALA A 96 -4.66 -14.07 24.24
C ALA A 96 -4.60 -13.28 22.92
N VAL A 97 -5.69 -13.26 22.15
CA VAL A 97 -5.79 -12.53 20.88
C VAL A 97 -5.98 -11.04 21.15
N VAL A 98 -5.08 -10.22 20.63
CA VAL A 98 -5.20 -8.75 20.72
C VAL A 98 -6.26 -8.25 19.74
N VAL A 99 -7.19 -7.42 20.22
CA VAL A 99 -8.21 -6.80 19.36
C VAL A 99 -7.72 -5.43 18.92
N LEU A 100 -7.68 -5.22 17.61
CA LEU A 100 -7.31 -3.97 16.97
C LEU A 100 -8.50 -3.36 16.23
N ALA A 101 -8.60 -2.04 16.23
CA ALA A 101 -9.57 -1.29 15.44
C ALA A 101 -8.89 -0.72 14.20
N ALA A 102 -9.33 -1.14 13.03
CA ALA A 102 -8.98 -0.51 11.77
C ALA A 102 -9.76 0.80 11.60
N ALA A 103 -9.09 1.87 11.16
CA ALA A 103 -9.74 3.15 10.86
C ALA A 103 -10.98 2.97 9.94
N PRO A 104 -12.07 3.74 10.13
CA PRO A 104 -13.36 3.47 9.47
C PRO A 104 -13.27 3.39 7.93
N GLY A 105 -12.42 4.22 7.33
CA GLY A 105 -12.20 4.28 5.88
C GLY A 105 -11.16 3.30 5.32
N ALA A 106 -10.55 2.44 6.14
CA ALA A 106 -9.47 1.57 5.68
C ALA A 106 -10.00 0.45 4.79
N SER A 107 -9.44 0.26 3.58
CA SER A 107 -9.76 -0.94 2.77
C SER A 107 -9.18 -2.20 3.40
N TRP A 108 -9.96 -3.28 3.51
CA TRP A 108 -9.50 -4.57 4.05
C TRP A 108 -8.39 -5.19 3.19
N VAL A 109 -8.53 -5.10 1.87
CA VAL A 109 -7.52 -5.61 0.92
C VAL A 109 -6.19 -4.87 1.12
N GLN A 110 -6.23 -3.55 1.27
CA GLN A 110 -5.03 -2.75 1.46
C GLN A 110 -4.41 -2.97 2.83
N LEU A 111 -5.23 -3.09 3.87
CA LEU A 111 -4.76 -3.43 5.20
C LEU A 111 -4.03 -4.78 5.19
N ALA A 112 -4.55 -5.76 4.45
CA ALA A 112 -3.88 -7.04 4.27
C ALA A 112 -2.53 -6.89 3.55
N VAL A 113 -2.45 -6.10 2.48
CA VAL A 113 -1.20 -5.84 1.76
C VAL A 113 -0.17 -5.15 2.65
N MET A 114 -0.57 -4.12 3.39
CA MET A 114 0.32 -3.36 4.28
C MET A 114 0.87 -4.21 5.41
N ILE A 115 0.02 -4.96 6.09
CA ILE A 115 0.48 -5.89 7.14
C ILE A 115 1.42 -6.93 6.52
N ARG A 116 1.09 -7.50 5.35
CA ARG A 116 1.98 -8.45 4.66
C ARG A 116 3.33 -7.83 4.27
N SER A 117 3.39 -6.54 3.95
CA SER A 117 4.67 -5.86 3.64
C SER A 117 5.58 -5.86 4.86
N VAL A 118 5.04 -5.45 6.01
CA VAL A 118 5.77 -5.45 7.29
C VAL A 118 6.20 -6.86 7.69
N LEU A 119 5.32 -7.86 7.49
CA LEU A 119 5.60 -9.25 7.83
C LEU A 119 6.75 -9.90 7.01
N ARG A 120 7.14 -9.30 5.88
CA ARG A 120 8.20 -9.84 5.00
C ARG A 120 9.60 -9.32 5.34
N ASP A 121 9.73 -8.38 6.29
CA ASP A 121 10.99 -7.67 6.62
C ASP A 121 12.02 -8.51 7.43
N ASP A 122 11.63 -9.68 7.97
CA ASP A 122 12.48 -10.46 8.89
C ASP A 122 13.41 -11.50 8.21
N GLY A 123 14.39 -11.02 7.44
CA GLY A 123 15.38 -11.89 6.79
C GLY A 123 16.84 -11.46 6.74
N ALA A 124 17.24 -10.25 7.17
CA ALA A 124 18.59 -9.74 6.85
C ALA A 124 19.39 -9.14 8.01
N HIS A 125 19.08 -9.48 9.28
CA HIS A 125 19.90 -9.06 10.42
C HIS A 125 20.37 -10.21 11.31
N VAL A 126 21.03 -11.22 10.71
CA VAL A 126 22.02 -12.06 11.42
C VAL A 126 23.17 -12.42 10.46
N LEU A 127 24.34 -11.83 10.75
CA LEU A 127 25.74 -12.15 10.36
C LEU A 127 26.00 -13.26 9.32
N GLY A 128 26.73 -12.92 8.23
CA GLY A 128 27.43 -13.89 7.39
C GLY A 128 27.85 -13.33 6.03
N ASP A 129 29.15 -13.12 5.86
CA ASP A 129 29.85 -12.83 4.61
C ASP A 129 29.51 -13.88 3.52
N GLY A 130 29.13 -13.44 2.32
CA GLY A 130 28.80 -14.35 1.22
C GLY A 130 27.89 -13.74 0.15
N VAL A 131 28.46 -13.48 -1.03
CA VAL A 131 27.81 -12.98 -2.24
C VAL A 131 26.68 -13.92 -2.71
N VAL A 132 25.41 -13.49 -2.63
CA VAL A 132 24.29 -14.05 -3.42
C VAL A 132 23.29 -12.94 -3.79
N GLU A 133 22.84 -13.03 -5.04
CA GLU A 133 21.94 -12.16 -5.78
C GLU A 133 20.54 -12.01 -5.13
N GLY A 134 19.98 -10.79 -5.24
CA GLY A 134 18.54 -10.53 -5.07
C GLY A 134 18.11 -10.00 -3.70
N GLY A 135 17.93 -8.68 -3.61
CA GLY A 135 17.02 -8.09 -2.60
C GLY A 135 17.66 -7.41 -1.39
N THR A 136 18.67 -6.56 -1.58
CA THR A 136 19.03 -5.54 -0.56
C THR A 136 18.46 -4.19 -0.97
N GLY A 137 17.15 -4.00 -0.80
CA GLY A 137 16.46 -2.76 -1.13
C GLY A 137 15.59 -2.33 0.04
N THR A 138 15.95 -1.23 0.70
CA THR A 138 15.11 -0.52 1.68
C THR A 138 13.67 -0.41 1.16
N ASP A 139 12.64 -0.92 1.82
CA ASP A 139 11.27 -0.75 1.30
C ASP A 139 10.88 0.75 1.27
N LEU A 140 10.00 1.17 0.36
CA LEU A 140 9.55 2.56 0.22
C LEU A 140 8.97 3.14 1.51
N PHE A 141 8.40 2.31 2.38
CA PHE A 141 7.93 2.71 3.72
C PHE A 141 9.06 3.14 4.64
N SER A 142 10.16 2.38 4.67
CA SER A 142 11.36 2.72 5.44
C SER A 142 12.00 4.00 4.91
N LEU A 143 11.99 4.19 3.58
CA LEU A 143 12.43 5.44 2.97
C LEU A 143 11.51 6.62 3.37
N ALA A 144 10.18 6.46 3.31
CA ALA A 144 9.24 7.48 3.73
C ALA A 144 9.43 7.89 5.21
N ASN A 145 9.71 6.92 6.09
CA ASN A 145 10.04 7.18 7.50
C ASN A 145 11.33 7.98 7.67
N ALA A 146 12.39 7.62 6.93
CA ALA A 146 13.65 8.34 6.98
C ALA A 146 13.51 9.80 6.51
N ILE A 147 12.73 10.03 5.44
CA ILE A 147 12.44 11.37 4.94
C ILE A 147 11.64 12.15 5.99
N ALA A 148 10.60 11.55 6.57
CA ALA A 148 9.78 12.19 7.60
C ALA A 148 10.61 12.63 8.82
N GLY A 149 11.56 11.79 9.26
CA GLY A 149 12.46 12.14 10.36
C GLY A 149 13.39 13.33 10.04
N ARG A 150 13.80 13.50 8.78
CA ARG A 150 14.63 14.66 8.36
C ARG A 150 13.82 15.94 8.16
N LEU A 151 12.60 15.81 7.69
CA LEU A 151 11.71 16.96 7.46
C LEU A 151 10.96 17.38 8.72
N ASP A 152 10.91 16.52 9.74
CA ASP A 152 10.03 16.67 10.91
C ASP A 152 8.56 16.86 10.49
N ALA A 153 8.15 16.08 9.49
CA ALA A 153 6.87 16.22 8.82
C ALA A 153 6.36 14.85 8.31
N PRO A 154 5.05 14.57 8.38
CA PRO A 154 4.48 13.37 7.75
C PRO A 154 4.69 13.37 6.24
N VAL A 155 5.14 12.24 5.67
CA VAL A 155 5.48 12.10 4.24
C VAL A 155 4.60 11.07 3.53
N THR A 156 4.20 11.34 2.30
CA THR A 156 3.73 10.34 1.31
C THR A 156 4.68 10.30 0.11
N ILE A 157 4.84 9.11 -0.45
CA ILE A 157 5.48 8.86 -1.75
C ILE A 157 4.38 8.38 -2.68
N GLU A 158 4.22 9.04 -3.81
CA GLU A 158 3.13 8.82 -4.76
C GLU A 158 3.68 8.54 -6.16
N ASP A 159 2.93 7.79 -6.96
CA ASP A 159 3.25 7.57 -8.37
C ASP A 159 2.84 8.77 -9.24
N ARG A 160 3.07 8.68 -10.56
CA ARG A 160 2.70 9.73 -11.53
C ARG A 160 1.19 9.97 -11.68
N TYR A 161 0.37 9.13 -11.07
CA TYR A 161 -1.09 9.24 -11.06
C TYR A 161 -1.62 9.63 -9.67
N PHE A 162 -0.75 10.11 -8.77
CA PHE A 162 -1.09 10.49 -7.39
C PHE A 162 -1.61 9.33 -6.54
N GLN A 163 -1.23 8.10 -6.89
CA GLN A 163 -1.51 6.94 -6.06
C GLN A 163 -0.44 6.81 -4.99
N VAL A 164 -0.84 6.72 -3.73
CA VAL A 164 0.10 6.55 -2.62
C VAL A 164 0.78 5.18 -2.75
N LEU A 165 2.11 5.20 -2.88
CA LEU A 165 2.96 4.02 -2.90
C LEU A 165 3.47 3.69 -1.49
N ALA A 166 3.82 4.70 -0.70
CA ALA A 166 4.25 4.56 0.69
C ALA A 166 3.96 5.83 1.51
N PHE A 167 3.99 5.70 2.83
CA PHE A 167 3.80 6.81 3.75
C PHE A 167 4.61 6.60 5.04
N SER A 168 4.93 7.69 5.73
CA SER A 168 5.63 7.65 7.02
C SER A 168 4.70 7.37 8.20
N ARG A 169 5.25 6.73 9.25
CA ARG A 169 4.64 6.46 10.56
C ARG A 169 4.05 7.72 11.19
N HIS A 170 2.97 7.50 11.95
CA HIS A 170 2.37 8.30 13.00
C HIS A 170 2.83 9.75 13.25
N GLN A 171 1.88 10.69 13.28
CA GLN A 171 1.98 11.95 14.03
C GLN A 171 0.59 12.35 14.53
N GLY A 172 0.44 12.72 15.80
CA GLY A 172 -0.75 13.43 16.32
C GLY A 172 -0.92 14.86 15.75
N ARG A 173 -0.52 15.05 14.49
CA ARG A 173 -0.48 16.30 13.69
C ARG A 173 -0.97 16.08 12.24
N ALA A 174 -1.50 14.91 11.91
CA ALA A 174 -2.03 14.63 10.58
C ALA A 174 -3.40 15.31 10.37
N ASP A 175 -3.64 15.85 9.19
CA ASP A 175 -4.95 16.37 8.80
C ASP A 175 -5.87 15.25 8.26
N ALA A 176 -7.18 15.52 8.30
CA ALA A 176 -8.19 14.62 7.75
C ALA A 176 -8.00 14.34 6.25
N ALA A 177 -7.36 15.26 5.52
CA ALA A 177 -7.01 15.10 4.11
C ALA A 177 -6.01 13.95 3.89
N ARG A 178 -4.91 13.92 4.66
CA ARG A 178 -3.90 12.86 4.58
C ARG A 178 -4.43 11.53 5.03
N VAL A 179 -5.21 11.49 6.11
CA VAL A 179 -5.85 10.25 6.57
C VAL A 179 -6.72 9.67 5.45
N ARG A 180 -7.51 10.49 4.75
CA ARG A 180 -8.29 10.06 3.58
C ARG A 180 -7.41 9.63 2.39
N THR A 181 -6.35 10.36 2.05
CA THR A 181 -5.44 10.00 0.96
C THR A 181 -4.70 8.69 1.22
N VAL A 182 -4.27 8.44 2.46
CA VAL A 182 -3.60 7.20 2.87
C VAL A 182 -4.60 6.04 2.92
N LEU A 183 -5.82 6.25 3.43
CA LEU A 183 -6.86 5.22 3.51
C LEU A 183 -7.42 4.83 2.13
N GLY A 184 -7.57 5.80 1.23
CA GLY A 184 -8.10 5.61 -0.12
C GLY A 184 -7.04 5.29 -1.18
N ARG A 185 -5.75 5.47 -0.86
CA ARG A 185 -4.61 5.50 -1.81
C ARG A 185 -4.71 6.54 -2.91
N GLU A 186 -5.76 7.35 -2.91
CA GLU A 186 -6.02 8.36 -3.91
C GLU A 186 -6.27 9.68 -3.17
N VAL A 187 -5.66 10.75 -3.70
CA VAL A 187 -5.98 12.11 -3.27
C VAL A 187 -7.49 12.32 -3.45
N PRO A 188 -8.26 12.72 -2.42
CA PRO A 188 -9.69 12.92 -2.55
C PRO A 188 -10.01 13.73 -3.83
N PRO A 189 -10.95 13.30 -4.69
CA PRO A 189 -11.14 13.91 -6.01
C PRO A 189 -11.32 15.43 -5.95
N HIS A 190 -12.06 15.92 -4.95
CA HIS A 190 -12.24 17.34 -4.71
C HIS A 190 -10.93 18.08 -4.38
N TYR A 191 -10.02 17.47 -3.63
CA TYR A 191 -8.70 18.04 -3.34
C TYR A 191 -7.80 18.03 -4.60
N ALA A 192 -7.84 16.96 -5.40
CA ALA A 192 -7.11 16.88 -6.66
C ALA A 192 -7.58 17.94 -7.67
N GLU A 193 -8.89 18.18 -7.77
CA GLU A 193 -9.49 19.25 -8.57
C GLU A 193 -9.00 20.63 -8.11
N LEU A 194 -9.02 20.91 -6.81
CA LEU A 194 -8.53 22.18 -6.25
C LEU A 194 -7.03 22.41 -6.52
N LEU A 195 -6.21 21.37 -6.43
CA LEU A 195 -4.78 21.45 -6.78
C LEU A 195 -4.58 21.70 -8.28
N ALA A 196 -5.41 21.11 -9.13
CA ALA A 196 -5.38 21.31 -10.58
C ALA A 196 -5.81 22.75 -10.96
N GLU A 197 -6.90 23.25 -10.38
CA GLU A 197 -7.40 24.62 -10.58
C GLU A 197 -6.37 25.68 -10.17
N ARG A 198 -5.65 25.43 -9.06
CA ARG A 198 -4.59 26.31 -8.58
C ARG A 198 -3.27 26.17 -9.36
N GLY A 199 -3.20 25.29 -10.36
CA GLY A 199 -2.01 25.08 -11.18
C GLY A 199 -0.86 24.36 -10.47
N VAL A 200 -1.08 23.86 -9.24
CA VAL A 200 -0.04 23.25 -8.40
C VAL A 200 0.62 22.07 -9.11
N LEU A 201 -0.15 21.24 -9.81
CA LEU A 201 0.39 20.07 -10.51
C LEU A 201 1.35 20.47 -11.63
N GLN A 202 1.03 21.55 -12.36
CA GLN A 202 1.91 22.06 -13.41
C GLN A 202 3.19 22.66 -12.82
N GLU A 203 3.08 23.36 -11.69
CA GLU A 203 4.22 23.91 -10.97
C GLU A 203 5.13 22.80 -10.44
N LEU A 204 4.54 21.80 -9.77
CA LEU A 204 5.24 20.63 -9.25
C LEU A 204 6.03 19.92 -10.35
N TYR A 205 5.43 19.75 -11.52
CA TYR A 205 6.09 19.07 -12.64
C TYR A 205 7.17 19.93 -13.31
N ARG A 206 7.08 21.26 -13.28
CA ARG A 206 8.11 22.11 -13.89
C ARG A 206 9.25 22.45 -12.94
N SER A 207 9.00 22.40 -11.63
CA SER A 207 9.99 22.77 -10.63
C SER A 207 11.04 21.68 -10.43
N GLU A 208 12.31 22.08 -10.37
CA GLU A 208 13.41 21.25 -9.88
C GLU A 208 13.62 21.38 -8.36
N GLU A 209 12.88 22.30 -7.73
CA GLU A 209 12.93 22.63 -6.32
C GLU A 209 11.62 22.25 -5.61
N PRO A 210 11.66 21.97 -4.29
CA PRO A 210 10.43 21.78 -3.51
C PRO A 210 9.51 22.99 -3.59
N ILE A 211 8.24 22.74 -3.91
CA ILE A 211 7.19 23.75 -3.93
C ILE A 211 6.44 23.76 -2.60
N HIS A 212 5.93 24.91 -2.20
CA HIS A 212 5.09 25.05 -1.01
C HIS A 212 3.65 25.40 -1.40
N ILE A 213 2.73 24.56 -0.96
CA ILE A 213 1.29 24.70 -1.13
C ILE A 213 0.72 25.15 0.21
N GLY A 214 0.04 26.30 0.23
CA GLY A 214 -0.66 26.75 1.42
C GLY A 214 -1.82 25.83 1.81
N ALA A 215 -2.45 26.10 2.96
CA ALA A 215 -3.64 25.37 3.38
C ALA A 215 -4.75 25.45 2.31
N VAL A 216 -5.51 24.37 2.17
CA VAL A 216 -6.62 24.26 1.22
C VAL A 216 -7.87 23.87 1.99
N GLU A 217 -8.91 24.70 1.93
CA GLU A 217 -10.22 24.37 2.49
C GLU A 217 -10.88 23.28 1.65
N LEU A 218 -11.36 22.22 2.31
CA LEU A 218 -11.92 21.02 1.67
C LEU A 218 -13.45 20.95 1.75
N GLY A 219 -14.09 22.01 2.30
CA GLY A 219 -15.50 22.02 2.66
C GLY A 219 -15.76 21.56 4.10
N ASP A 220 -16.97 21.84 4.62
CA ASP A 220 -17.47 21.41 5.94
C ASP A 220 -16.61 21.79 7.17
N GLY A 221 -15.79 22.83 7.05
CA GLY A 221 -14.91 23.30 8.13
C GLY A 221 -13.59 22.53 8.25
N ASP A 222 -13.32 21.58 7.35
CA ASP A 222 -12.05 20.85 7.28
C ASP A 222 -11.08 21.55 6.32
N ALA A 223 -9.82 21.68 6.75
CA ALA A 223 -8.74 22.21 5.91
C ALA A 223 -7.59 21.21 5.80
N ALA A 224 -7.05 21.03 4.60
CA ALA A 224 -5.75 20.42 4.41
C ALA A 224 -4.68 21.37 4.96
N LEU A 225 -3.76 20.83 5.75
CA LEU A 225 -2.53 21.49 6.14
C LEU A 225 -1.71 21.88 4.91
N PRO A 226 -0.90 22.95 5.04
CA PRO A 226 0.10 23.27 4.03
C PRO A 226 0.97 22.06 3.68
N ARG A 227 1.43 22.02 2.43
CA ARG A 227 2.24 20.92 1.90
C ARG A 227 3.54 21.45 1.32
N ALA A 228 4.62 20.73 1.55
CA ALA A 228 5.79 20.80 0.69
C ALA A 228 5.75 19.62 -0.27
N ALA A 229 5.97 19.83 -1.56
CA ALA A 229 5.92 18.78 -2.56
C ALA A 229 7.12 18.86 -3.50
N MET A 230 7.60 17.71 -3.95
CA MET A 230 8.67 17.62 -4.93
C MET A 230 8.41 16.50 -5.93
N ALA A 231 8.62 16.79 -7.21
CA ALA A 231 8.56 15.80 -8.26
C ALA A 231 9.73 14.82 -8.15
N VAL A 232 9.46 13.53 -8.36
CA VAL A 232 10.46 12.47 -8.42
C VAL A 232 10.74 12.17 -9.88
N ARG A 233 12.00 12.37 -10.30
CA ARG A 233 12.41 12.27 -11.69
C ARG A 233 13.66 11.43 -11.89
N ALA A 234 13.79 10.84 -13.06
CA ALA A 234 15.03 10.25 -13.57
C ALA A 234 15.35 10.86 -14.93
N GLY A 235 16.27 11.84 -14.95
CA GLY A 235 16.42 12.72 -16.11
C GLY A 235 15.11 13.47 -16.36
N ASP A 236 14.61 13.42 -17.60
CA ASP A 236 13.36 14.08 -17.99
C ASP A 236 12.10 13.28 -17.63
N GLU A 237 12.25 12.01 -17.22
CA GLU A 237 11.12 11.16 -16.92
C GLU A 237 10.54 11.46 -15.53
N LEU A 238 9.24 11.75 -15.47
CA LEU A 238 8.50 11.86 -14.22
C LEU A 238 8.08 10.47 -13.72
N LEU A 239 8.58 10.08 -12.56
CA LEU A 239 8.28 8.79 -11.93
C LEU A 239 7.17 8.89 -10.88
N GLY A 240 7.07 10.03 -10.20
CA GLY A 240 6.11 10.25 -9.13
C GLY A 240 6.35 11.54 -8.37
N SER A 241 5.96 11.57 -7.10
CA SER A 241 6.13 12.75 -6.23
C SER A 241 6.30 12.37 -4.76
N VAL A 242 6.94 13.25 -3.99
CA VAL A 242 7.03 13.19 -2.53
C VAL A 242 6.28 14.38 -1.95
N TRP A 243 5.41 14.14 -0.99
CA TRP A 243 4.64 15.19 -0.30
C TRP A 243 4.89 15.13 1.20
N ALA A 244 5.06 16.30 1.81
CA ALA A 244 5.20 16.46 3.24
C ALA A 244 4.11 17.39 3.78
N ALA A 245 3.42 16.97 4.84
CA ALA A 245 2.47 17.83 5.57
C ALA A 245 3.25 18.75 6.52
N VAL A 246 3.18 20.05 6.29
CA VAL A 246 3.98 21.06 7.01
C VAL A 246 3.07 22.13 7.60
N HIS A 247 3.52 22.79 8.67
CA HIS A 247 2.82 23.96 9.22
C HIS A 247 3.34 25.27 8.65
N GLU A 248 4.58 25.27 8.16
CA GLU A 248 5.31 26.41 7.63
C GLU A 248 6.20 25.98 6.44
N PRO A 249 6.63 26.91 5.58
CA PRO A 249 7.57 26.60 4.50
C PRO A 249 8.85 25.93 5.03
N LEU A 250 9.35 24.94 4.30
CA LEU A 250 10.58 24.24 4.69
C LEU A 250 11.76 25.22 4.76
N SER A 251 12.54 25.11 5.84
CA SER A 251 13.82 25.79 5.96
C SER A 251 14.80 25.32 4.87
N PRO A 252 15.82 26.11 4.50
CA PRO A 252 16.76 25.72 3.45
C PRO A 252 17.37 24.31 3.64
N PRO A 253 17.85 23.93 4.85
CA PRO A 253 18.37 22.57 5.06
C PRO A 253 17.33 21.45 4.87
N ARG A 254 16.05 21.72 5.19
CA ARG A 254 14.96 20.75 4.99
C ARG A 254 14.56 20.66 3.52
N ARG A 255 14.66 21.76 2.76
CA ARG A 255 14.48 21.75 1.30
C ARG A 255 15.54 20.88 0.64
N ASP A 256 16.82 21.09 0.98
CA ASP A 256 17.92 20.28 0.45
C ASP A 256 17.74 18.80 0.78
N ALA A 257 17.29 18.49 2.00
CA ALA A 257 16.99 17.12 2.41
C ALA A 257 15.86 16.48 1.57
N LEU A 258 14.82 17.24 1.19
CA LEU A 258 13.75 16.76 0.32
C LEU A 258 14.26 16.55 -1.13
N VAL A 259 15.17 17.40 -1.61
CA VAL A 259 15.84 17.24 -2.91
C VAL A 259 16.63 15.94 -2.97
N ASP A 260 17.47 15.69 -1.97
CA ASP A 260 18.25 14.46 -1.89
C ASP A 260 17.35 13.22 -1.73
N ALA A 261 16.30 13.33 -0.93
CA ALA A 261 15.30 12.28 -0.76
C ALA A 261 14.62 11.92 -2.09
N ALA A 262 14.18 12.90 -2.88
CA ALA A 262 13.53 12.66 -4.17
C ALA A 262 14.42 11.86 -5.14
N ARG A 263 15.74 12.10 -5.12
CA ARG A 263 16.71 11.31 -5.91
C ARG A 263 16.79 9.86 -5.46
N LEU A 264 16.78 9.61 -4.15
CA LEU A 264 16.77 8.24 -3.62
C LEU A 264 15.45 7.52 -3.94
N VAL A 265 14.31 8.22 -3.83
CA VAL A 265 13.00 7.69 -4.21
C VAL A 265 12.98 7.32 -5.70
N ALA A 266 13.54 8.15 -6.58
CA ALA A 266 13.63 7.86 -8.01
C ALA A 266 14.34 6.53 -8.29
N LEU A 267 15.48 6.28 -7.64
CA LEU A 267 16.22 5.02 -7.79
C LEU A 267 15.38 3.81 -7.38
N HIS A 268 14.59 3.93 -6.32
CA HIS A 268 13.70 2.87 -5.86
C HIS A 268 12.53 2.62 -6.80
N LEU A 269 11.89 3.68 -7.30
CA LEU A 269 10.80 3.55 -8.27
C LEU A 269 11.29 2.91 -9.58
N LEU A 270 12.50 3.24 -10.04
CA LEU A 270 13.12 2.58 -11.19
C LEU A 270 13.36 1.09 -10.95
N ARG A 271 13.83 0.70 -9.76
CA ARG A 271 14.03 -0.72 -9.40
C ARG A 271 12.72 -1.48 -9.35
N LEU A 272 11.67 -0.90 -8.77
CA LEU A 272 10.33 -1.51 -8.73
C LEU A 272 9.79 -1.73 -10.14
N ARG A 273 9.95 -0.73 -11.03
CA ARG A 273 9.53 -0.85 -12.42
C ARG A 273 10.34 -1.90 -13.19
N ALA A 274 11.66 -1.91 -13.03
CA ALA A 274 12.51 -2.92 -13.67
C ALA A 274 12.15 -4.35 -13.23
N GLY A 275 11.83 -4.55 -11.95
CA GLY A 275 11.32 -5.81 -11.42
C GLY A 275 9.97 -6.19 -12.02
N ALA A 276 8.99 -5.29 -11.96
CA ALA A 276 7.64 -5.52 -12.49
C ALA A 276 7.64 -5.77 -14.01
N ASP A 277 8.47 -5.06 -14.77
CA ASP A 277 8.59 -5.25 -16.22
C ASP A 277 9.31 -6.57 -16.56
N SER A 278 10.24 -7.03 -15.71
CA SER A 278 10.89 -8.33 -15.88
C SER A 278 9.93 -9.48 -15.56
N GLU A 279 9.17 -9.37 -14.47
CA GLU A 279 8.13 -10.35 -14.12
C GLU A 279 7.02 -10.41 -15.17
N ARG A 280 6.56 -9.25 -15.65
CA ARG A 280 5.56 -9.19 -16.74
C ARG A 280 6.09 -9.80 -18.03
N ARG A 281 7.34 -9.53 -18.42
CA ARG A 281 7.96 -10.12 -19.62
C ARG A 281 8.07 -11.63 -19.49
N LEU A 282 8.53 -12.13 -18.34
CA LEU A 282 8.58 -13.57 -18.07
C LEU A 282 7.20 -14.21 -18.16
N ARG A 283 6.18 -13.60 -17.54
CA ARG A 283 4.80 -14.10 -17.57
C ARG A 283 4.22 -14.10 -18.98
N ALA A 284 4.48 -13.05 -19.76
CA ALA A 284 4.03 -12.94 -21.15
C ALA A 284 4.71 -13.98 -22.06
N ASP A 285 6.02 -14.21 -21.90
CA ASP A 285 6.76 -15.25 -22.61
C ASP A 285 6.25 -16.65 -22.27
N LEU A 286 6.08 -16.98 -20.98
CA LEU A 286 5.51 -18.26 -20.55
C LEU A 286 4.08 -18.45 -21.09
N LEU A 287 3.25 -17.39 -21.07
CA LEU A 287 1.91 -17.45 -21.63
C LEU A 287 1.93 -17.64 -23.15
N GLY A 288 2.83 -16.94 -23.86
CA GLY A 288 3.03 -17.09 -25.30
C GLY A 288 3.36 -18.52 -25.68
N ARG A 289 4.37 -19.13 -25.02
CA ARG A 289 4.74 -20.54 -25.25
C ARG A 289 3.62 -21.51 -24.90
N ALA A 290 2.84 -21.21 -23.86
CA ALA A 290 1.68 -22.03 -23.50
C ALA A 290 0.57 -21.97 -24.56
N LEU A 291 0.33 -20.80 -25.16
CA LEU A 291 -0.69 -20.58 -26.19
C LEU A 291 -0.25 -21.08 -27.58
N GLU A 292 1.03 -20.93 -27.95
CA GLU A 292 1.60 -21.46 -29.19
C GLU A 292 1.59 -22.99 -29.23
N GLY A 293 1.66 -23.62 -28.05
CA GLY A 293 1.66 -25.08 -27.93
C GLY A 293 3.04 -25.70 -28.17
N GLY A 294 3.08 -27.01 -28.37
CA GLY A 294 4.33 -27.75 -28.60
C GLY A 294 5.04 -28.23 -27.33
N PRO A 295 6.29 -28.70 -27.44
CA PRO A 295 6.98 -29.43 -26.37
C PRO A 295 7.26 -28.58 -25.12
N GLU A 296 7.41 -27.26 -25.25
CA GLU A 296 7.67 -26.35 -24.13
C GLU A 296 6.39 -25.89 -23.39
N ALA A 297 5.21 -26.06 -23.99
CA ALA A 297 3.95 -25.54 -23.46
C ALA A 297 3.62 -26.11 -22.07
N ARG A 298 3.92 -27.39 -21.84
CA ARG A 298 3.67 -28.04 -20.54
C ARG A 298 4.55 -27.46 -19.44
N ALA A 299 5.83 -27.23 -19.72
CA ALA A 299 6.76 -26.63 -18.77
C ALA A 299 6.42 -25.15 -18.50
N ALA A 300 5.94 -24.43 -19.51
CA ALA A 300 5.48 -23.06 -19.35
C ALA A 300 4.23 -22.97 -18.46
N LEU A 301 3.24 -23.86 -18.68
CA LEU A 301 2.06 -23.98 -17.81
C LEU A 301 2.43 -24.35 -16.38
N ASP A 302 3.47 -25.17 -16.18
CA ASP A 302 3.92 -25.61 -14.86
C ASP A 302 4.48 -24.43 -14.06
N ARG A 303 5.36 -23.65 -14.68
CA ARG A 303 5.90 -22.41 -14.11
C ARG A 303 4.83 -21.35 -13.82
N LEU A 304 3.72 -21.36 -14.57
CA LEU A 304 2.56 -20.50 -14.33
C LEU A 304 1.61 -21.06 -13.26
N GLY A 305 1.81 -22.28 -12.77
CA GLY A 305 0.90 -22.94 -11.81
C GLY A 305 -0.47 -23.30 -12.41
N LEU A 306 -0.53 -23.49 -13.72
CA LEU A 306 -1.77 -23.78 -14.48
C LEU A 306 -1.87 -25.24 -14.92
N VAL A 307 -0.85 -26.04 -14.64
CA VAL A 307 -0.81 -27.47 -14.96
C VAL A 307 -1.99 -28.21 -14.32
N GLY A 308 -2.78 -28.88 -15.17
CA GLY A 308 -3.90 -29.74 -14.71
C GLY A 308 -5.15 -28.98 -14.29
N ARG A 309 -5.16 -27.65 -14.46
CA ARG A 309 -6.34 -26.81 -14.22
C ARG A 309 -7.13 -26.63 -15.51
N GLN A 310 -8.46 -26.62 -15.41
CA GLN A 310 -9.30 -26.10 -16.49
C GLN A 310 -9.17 -24.57 -16.49
N VAL A 311 -8.76 -24.00 -17.62
CA VAL A 311 -8.54 -22.56 -17.76
C VAL A 311 -9.36 -22.01 -18.92
N VAL A 312 -9.84 -20.78 -18.77
CA VAL A 312 -10.49 -20.00 -19.84
C VAL A 312 -9.56 -18.85 -20.20
N VAL A 313 -9.31 -18.65 -21.49
CA VAL A 313 -8.51 -17.54 -21.99
C VAL A 313 -9.44 -16.44 -22.50
N LEU A 314 -9.30 -15.24 -21.94
CA LEU A 314 -10.01 -14.04 -22.37
C LEU A 314 -9.00 -13.05 -22.95
N ALA A 315 -9.27 -12.54 -24.15
CA ALA A 315 -8.44 -11.54 -24.81
C ALA A 315 -9.22 -10.23 -24.96
N LEU A 316 -8.57 -9.11 -24.64
CA LEU A 316 -9.15 -7.77 -24.73
C LEU A 316 -8.20 -6.84 -25.48
N ALA A 317 -8.76 -5.97 -26.31
CA ALA A 317 -8.02 -4.93 -27.02
C ALA A 317 -8.73 -3.59 -26.86
N VAL A 318 -7.94 -2.53 -26.68
CA VAL A 318 -8.45 -1.14 -26.72
C VAL A 318 -8.65 -0.77 -28.20
N VAL A 319 -9.90 -0.44 -28.58
CA VAL A 319 -10.26 -0.09 -29.96
C VAL A 319 -9.95 1.38 -30.23
N ASP A 320 -9.07 1.65 -31.20
CA ASP A 320 -8.65 3.01 -31.56
C ASP A 320 -9.72 3.78 -32.38
N ARG A 321 -9.86 5.09 -32.12
CA ARG A 321 -10.40 6.05 -33.11
C ARG A 321 -9.23 6.81 -33.74
N PRO A 322 -9.12 6.91 -35.09
CA PRO A 322 -8.01 7.60 -35.71
C PRO A 322 -8.12 9.12 -35.47
N ALA A 323 -7.17 9.68 -34.72
CA ALA A 323 -7.01 11.12 -34.57
C ALA A 323 -5.85 11.62 -35.46
N ALA A 324 -6.08 12.72 -36.17
CA ALA A 324 -5.08 13.37 -36.99
C ALA A 324 -4.02 14.04 -36.10
N SER A 325 -2.75 13.65 -36.28
CA SER A 325 -1.52 14.11 -35.56
C SER A 325 -1.18 13.32 -34.28
N GLU A 326 -0.18 12.44 -34.40
CA GLU A 326 0.39 11.69 -33.25
C GLU A 326 1.41 12.56 -32.48
N SER A 327 1.08 12.93 -31.25
CA SER A 327 2.00 13.56 -30.28
C SER A 327 2.61 12.49 -29.35
N LEU A 328 3.83 12.71 -28.83
CA LEU A 328 4.44 11.84 -27.81
C LEU A 328 3.52 11.66 -26.58
N LEU A 329 2.77 12.70 -26.20
CA LEU A 329 1.78 12.65 -25.12
C LEU A 329 0.60 11.70 -25.42
N SER A 330 0.21 11.54 -26.70
CA SER A 330 -0.87 10.61 -27.07
C SER A 330 -0.39 9.16 -27.05
N ARG A 331 0.89 8.90 -27.35
CA ARG A 331 1.50 7.56 -27.22
C ARG A 331 1.63 7.12 -25.77
N THR A 332 2.12 7.99 -24.88
CA THR A 332 2.21 7.70 -23.44
C THR A 332 0.83 7.52 -22.79
N SER A 333 -0.17 8.30 -23.23
CA SER A 333 -1.55 8.17 -22.74
C SER A 333 -2.19 6.84 -23.18
N ARG A 334 -1.87 6.34 -24.39
CA ARG A 334 -2.36 5.04 -24.90
C ARG A 334 -1.76 3.85 -24.16
N GLU A 335 -0.46 3.87 -23.89
CA GLU A 335 0.16 2.84 -23.04
C GLU A 335 -0.41 2.88 -21.61
N ALA A 336 -0.61 4.07 -21.05
CA ALA A 336 -1.23 4.24 -19.74
C ALA A 336 -2.68 3.72 -19.69
N GLU A 337 -3.47 3.93 -20.74
CA GLU A 337 -4.83 3.42 -20.84
C GLU A 337 -4.86 1.90 -20.98
N ARG A 338 -3.97 1.31 -21.79
CA ARG A 338 -3.80 -0.14 -21.86
C ARG A 338 -3.38 -0.73 -20.51
N HIS A 339 -2.45 -0.10 -19.80
CA HIS A 339 -2.05 -0.51 -18.46
C HIS A 339 -3.20 -0.45 -17.47
N ARG A 340 -3.95 0.66 -17.42
CA ARG A 340 -5.12 0.79 -16.54
C ARG A 340 -6.18 -0.27 -16.81
N VAL A 341 -6.47 -0.53 -18.09
CA VAL A 341 -7.44 -1.55 -18.48
C VAL A 341 -6.95 -2.95 -18.11
N ALA A 342 -5.67 -3.25 -18.34
CA ALA A 342 -5.08 -4.53 -17.96
C ALA A 342 -5.08 -4.74 -16.44
N ASP A 343 -4.68 -3.73 -15.66
CA ASP A 343 -4.65 -3.78 -14.20
C ASP A 343 -6.06 -3.88 -13.61
N GLY A 344 -7.01 -3.09 -14.10
CA GLY A 344 -8.41 -3.16 -13.69
C GLY A 344 -9.06 -4.51 -13.99
N PHE A 345 -8.76 -5.08 -15.17
CA PHE A 345 -9.25 -6.41 -15.53
C PHE A 345 -8.61 -7.52 -14.70
N ALA A 346 -7.31 -7.41 -14.40
CA ALA A 346 -6.62 -8.35 -13.52
C ALA A 346 -7.21 -8.36 -12.09
N VAL A 347 -7.54 -7.18 -11.54
CA VAL A 347 -8.21 -7.06 -10.23
C VAL A 347 -9.58 -7.74 -10.24
N HIS A 348 -10.39 -7.50 -11.28
CA HIS A 348 -11.73 -8.11 -11.36
C HIS A 348 -11.68 -9.63 -11.59
N LEU A 349 -10.76 -10.12 -12.41
CA LEU A 349 -10.59 -11.56 -12.63
C LEU A 349 -10.03 -12.28 -11.41
N ALA A 350 -9.15 -11.64 -10.63
CA ALA A 350 -8.62 -12.21 -9.39
C ALA A 350 -9.66 -12.25 -8.26
N ALA A 351 -10.73 -11.45 -8.34
CA ALA A 351 -11.84 -11.47 -7.38
C ALA A 351 -12.92 -12.52 -7.71
N LEU A 352 -12.88 -13.12 -8.92
CA LEU A 352 -13.87 -14.08 -9.40
C LEU A 352 -13.43 -15.55 -9.21
N HIS A 353 -12.19 -15.80 -8.77
CA HIS A 353 -11.60 -17.14 -8.54
C HIS A 353 -10.84 -17.18 -7.22
#